data_AF-A0AA51YK33-F1
#
_entry.id   AF-A0AA51YK33-F1
#
_cell.length_a   1.000
_cell.length_b   1.000
_cell.length_c   1.000
_cell.angle_alpha   90.00
_cell.angle_beta   90.00
_cell.angle_gamma   90.00
#
_symmetry.space_group_name_H-M   'P 1'
#
loop_
_entity.id
_entity.type
_entity.pdbx_description
1 polymer ?
#
loop_
_entity_poly.entity_id
_entity_poly.type
_entity_poly.pdbx_seq_one_letter_code
_entity_poly.pdbx_strand_id
1 'polypeptide(L)'
;MQDKRDFPDISEKGVYCLIFRNGNSVLDAGSLKNIEFSKGYHVYVGSALGSGGLKRLKRHVLLSLEKNKKPRWHVDYLSFSHEFELISVIYAITDKQVECELAGRLESSFNDHIRGFGAGDCGCSSHLFYSKKRPLILIKDAFNAVELKSKVVHFV
;
A
#
# COMPACT_ATOMS: atom_id res chain seq x y z
N MET A 1 15.39 -2.51 -11.10
CA MET A 1 13.91 -2.53 -11.10
C MET A 1 13.49 -3.93 -11.50
N GLN A 2 12.40 -4.46 -10.94
CA GLN A 2 11.95 -5.85 -11.06
C GLN A 2 10.66 -5.90 -11.88
N ASP A 3 10.48 -6.93 -12.70
CA ASP A 3 9.19 -7.19 -13.36
C ASP A 3 8.16 -7.65 -12.33
N LYS A 4 6.93 -7.12 -12.40
CA LYS A 4 5.85 -7.49 -11.48
C LYS A 4 5.49 -8.99 -11.55
N ARG A 5 5.70 -9.63 -12.70
CA ARG A 5 5.47 -11.09 -12.90
C ARG A 5 6.41 -11.94 -12.07
N ASP A 6 7.62 -11.43 -11.82
CA ASP A 6 8.66 -12.12 -11.07
C ASP A 6 8.57 -11.84 -9.57
N PHE A 7 7.52 -11.16 -9.09
CA PHE A 7 7.37 -10.90 -7.66
C PHE A 7 7.21 -12.24 -6.89
N PRO A 8 8.04 -12.50 -5.88
CA PRO A 8 8.13 -13.82 -5.26
C PRO A 8 6.87 -14.19 -4.48
N ASP A 9 6.60 -15.49 -4.39
CA ASP A 9 5.68 -16.01 -3.38
C ASP A 9 6.36 -16.01 -2.01
N ILE A 10 5.80 -15.25 -1.08
CA ILE A 10 6.29 -15.12 0.30
C ILE A 10 5.17 -15.65 1.20
N SER A 11 5.39 -16.80 1.83
CA SER A 11 4.36 -17.47 2.65
C SER A 11 4.37 -16.96 4.09
N GLU A 12 5.42 -16.26 4.48
CA GLU A 12 5.59 -15.64 5.78
C GLU A 12 4.65 -14.44 5.94
N LYS A 13 4.27 -14.19 7.19
CA LYS A 13 3.49 -13.01 7.55
C LYS A 13 4.34 -11.74 7.45
N GLY A 14 3.65 -10.61 7.34
CA GLY A 14 4.35 -9.34 7.36
C GLY A 14 3.46 -8.13 7.23
N VAL A 15 4.13 -6.99 7.14
CA VAL A 15 3.55 -5.66 6.89
C VAL A 15 4.19 -5.08 5.64
N TYR A 16 3.43 -4.29 4.89
CA TYR A 16 3.85 -3.74 3.62
C TYR A 16 3.26 -2.36 3.36
N CYS A 17 3.99 -1.59 2.56
CA CYS A 17 3.53 -0.39 1.91
C CYS A 17 3.49 -0.58 0.39
N LEU A 18 2.38 -0.21 -0.24
CA LEU A 18 2.27 -0.06 -1.70
C LEU A 18 2.43 1.41 -2.06
N ILE A 19 3.29 1.72 -3.02
CA ILE A 19 3.52 3.10 -3.48
C ILE A 19 3.00 3.23 -4.90
N PHE A 20 1.94 4.00 -5.07
CA PHE A 20 1.35 4.32 -6.36
C PHE A 20 1.75 5.71 -6.82
N ARG A 21 1.76 5.93 -8.13
CA ARG A 21 1.83 7.23 -8.79
C ARG A 21 0.57 7.43 -9.64
N ASN A 22 0.02 8.63 -9.65
CA ASN A 22 -1.18 8.97 -10.42
C ASN A 22 -1.18 10.44 -10.88
N GLY A 23 -1.98 10.73 -11.91
CA GLY A 23 -2.47 12.08 -12.22
C GLY A 23 -3.66 12.47 -11.33
N ASN A 24 -4.25 13.65 -11.56
CA ASN A 24 -5.51 13.97 -10.89
C ASN A 24 -6.60 13.02 -11.41
N SER A 25 -7.34 12.37 -10.51
CA SER A 25 -8.39 11.42 -10.90
C SER A 25 -9.47 11.32 -9.83
N VAL A 26 -10.61 10.74 -10.21
CA VAL A 26 -11.71 10.40 -9.30
C VAL A 26 -11.97 8.92 -9.42
N LEU A 27 -12.06 8.22 -8.30
CA LEU A 27 -12.24 6.76 -8.28
C LEU A 27 -13.12 6.31 -7.10
N ASP A 28 -13.92 5.29 -7.34
CA ASP A 28 -14.58 4.51 -6.29
C ASP A 28 -13.65 3.42 -5.75
N ALA A 29 -13.59 3.28 -4.43
CA ALA A 29 -12.89 2.18 -3.76
C ALA A 29 -13.84 1.47 -2.79
N GLY A 30 -14.54 0.44 -3.31
CA GLY A 30 -15.49 -0.33 -2.52
C GLY A 30 -16.70 0.51 -2.09
N SER A 31 -16.90 0.63 -0.77
CA SER A 31 -17.95 1.46 -0.17
C SER A 31 -17.62 2.96 -0.21
N LEU A 32 -16.35 3.33 -0.39
CA LEU A 32 -15.94 4.72 -0.56
C LEU A 32 -16.19 5.16 -2.01
N LYS A 33 -16.96 6.22 -2.18
CA LYS A 33 -17.44 6.70 -3.48
C LYS A 33 -16.89 8.09 -3.80
N ASN A 34 -16.67 8.36 -5.08
CA ASN A 34 -16.25 9.67 -5.59
C ASN A 34 -15.02 10.24 -4.87
N ILE A 35 -14.00 9.41 -4.65
CA ILE A 35 -12.78 9.85 -3.97
C ILE A 35 -11.94 10.65 -4.96
N GLU A 36 -11.61 11.89 -4.60
CA GLU A 36 -10.68 12.71 -5.37
C GLU A 36 -9.24 12.40 -5.00
N PHE A 37 -8.44 12.10 -6.02
CA PHE A 37 -7.01 11.82 -5.88
C PHE A 37 -6.19 12.91 -6.55
N SER A 38 -5.36 13.58 -5.75
CA SER A 38 -4.41 14.57 -6.24
C SER A 38 -3.26 13.91 -7.00
N LYS A 39 -2.74 14.58 -8.04
CA LYS A 39 -1.52 14.16 -8.74
C LYS A 39 -0.37 14.04 -7.75
N GLY A 40 0.33 12.90 -7.78
CA GLY A 40 1.48 12.65 -6.92
C GLY A 40 1.64 11.18 -6.58
N TYR A 41 1.92 10.92 -5.30
CA TYR A 41 2.15 9.58 -4.77
C TYR A 41 1.15 9.23 -3.69
N HIS A 42 0.61 8.02 -3.76
CA HIS A 42 -0.27 7.47 -2.74
C HIS A 42 0.35 6.23 -2.12
N VAL A 43 0.40 6.19 -0.80
CA VAL A 43 1.05 5.14 -0.02
C VAL A 43 0.02 4.45 0.83
N TYR A 44 -0.21 3.18 0.54
CA TYR A 44 -1.10 2.33 1.32
C TYR A 44 -0.30 1.48 2.30
N VAL A 45 -0.71 1.42 3.56
CA VAL A 45 -0.17 0.53 4.59
C VAL A 45 -1.11 -0.65 4.79
N GLY A 46 -0.58 -1.87 4.73
CA GLY A 46 -1.36 -3.08 5.01
C GLY A 46 -0.52 -4.17 5.65
N SER A 47 -1.19 -5.14 6.27
CA SER A 47 -0.55 -6.35 6.77
C SER A 47 -1.14 -7.61 6.15
N ALA A 48 -0.41 -8.69 6.31
CA ALA A 48 -0.81 -10.02 5.91
C ALA A 48 -0.44 -11.03 7.00
N LEU A 49 -1.19 -10.98 8.11
CA LEU A 49 -0.93 -11.81 9.29
C LEU A 49 -1.75 -13.12 9.33
N GLY A 50 -2.57 -13.37 8.31
CA GLY A 50 -3.28 -14.63 8.13
C GLY A 50 -2.38 -15.76 7.60
N SER A 51 -2.93 -16.97 7.51
CA SER A 51 -2.21 -18.19 7.07
C SER A 51 -1.60 -18.12 5.66
N GLY A 52 -2.07 -17.20 4.81
CA GLY A 52 -1.53 -16.98 3.47
C GLY A 52 -0.30 -16.07 3.41
N GLY A 53 0.02 -15.35 4.50
CA GLY A 53 1.15 -14.43 4.56
C GLY A 53 1.18 -13.37 3.44
N LEU A 54 2.38 -12.93 3.09
CA LEU A 54 2.64 -11.91 2.07
C LEU A 54 2.31 -12.33 0.63
N LYS A 55 1.69 -13.50 0.39
CA LYS A 55 0.96 -13.77 -0.87
C LYS A 55 -0.13 -12.72 -1.13
N ARG A 56 -0.67 -12.08 -0.08
CA ARG A 56 -1.54 -10.91 -0.20
C ARG A 56 -0.85 -9.75 -0.93
N LEU A 57 0.40 -9.44 -0.59
CA LEU A 57 1.21 -8.42 -1.26
C LEU A 57 1.41 -8.77 -2.75
N LYS A 58 1.80 -10.01 -3.04
CA LYS A 58 1.92 -10.49 -4.44
C LYS A 58 0.63 -10.31 -5.23
N ARG A 59 -0.52 -10.61 -4.62
CA ARG A 59 -1.82 -10.39 -5.27
C ARG A 59 -2.01 -8.93 -5.69
N HIS A 60 -1.72 -7.95 -4.82
CA HIS A 60 -1.85 -6.54 -5.17
C HIS A 60 -0.91 -6.14 -6.31
N VAL A 61 0.32 -6.68 -6.30
CA VAL A 61 1.32 -6.45 -7.35
C VAL A 61 0.84 -7.00 -8.69
N LEU A 62 0.44 -8.26 -8.75
CA LEU A 62 -0.06 -8.88 -9.98
C LEU A 62 -1.36 -8.25 -10.46
N LEU A 63 -2.26 -7.88 -9.55
CA LEU A 63 -3.48 -7.16 -9.91
C LEU A 63 -3.16 -5.83 -10.61
N SER A 64 -2.10 -5.13 -10.18
CA SER A 64 -1.65 -3.88 -10.80
C SER A 64 -1.07 -4.02 -12.20
N LEU A 65 -0.70 -5.24 -12.58
CA LEU A 65 -0.21 -5.56 -13.91
C LEU A 65 -1.34 -6.10 -14.78
N GLU A 66 -1.98 -7.18 -14.32
CA GLU A 66 -2.86 -8.01 -15.13
C GLU A 66 -4.29 -7.45 -15.22
N LYS A 67 -4.76 -6.75 -14.18
CA LYS A 67 -6.12 -6.19 -14.09
C LYS A 67 -7.22 -7.19 -14.48
N ASN A 68 -7.00 -8.47 -14.20
CA ASN A 68 -7.85 -9.58 -14.64
C ASN A 68 -8.71 -10.18 -13.52
N LYS A 69 -8.63 -9.64 -12.31
CA LYS A 69 -9.32 -10.14 -11.11
C LYS A 69 -10.14 -9.03 -10.48
N LYS A 70 -11.26 -9.41 -9.87
CA LYS A 70 -12.11 -8.48 -9.12
C LYS A 70 -11.36 -7.93 -7.89
N PRO A 71 -11.46 -6.61 -7.62
CA PRO A 71 -11.00 -6.02 -6.37
C PRO A 71 -11.68 -6.64 -5.14
N ARG A 72 -10.93 -6.81 -4.05
CA ARG A 72 -11.42 -7.35 -2.77
C ARG A 72 -11.24 -6.39 -1.60
N TRP A 73 -10.16 -5.60 -1.61
CA TRP A 73 -9.86 -4.59 -0.60
C TRP A 73 -9.86 -3.20 -1.25
N HIS A 74 -10.01 -2.13 -0.47
CA HIS A 74 -9.99 -0.77 -1.03
C HIS A 74 -8.74 -0.51 -1.89
N VAL A 75 -7.57 -0.96 -1.46
CA VAL A 75 -6.33 -0.80 -2.25
C VAL A 75 -6.30 -1.61 -3.54
N ASP A 76 -7.09 -2.68 -3.67
CA ASP A 76 -7.20 -3.41 -4.93
C ASP A 76 -7.82 -2.53 -6.03
N TYR A 77 -8.66 -1.55 -5.69
CA TYR A 77 -9.23 -0.61 -6.67
C TYR A 77 -8.17 0.30 -7.27
N LEU A 78 -7.17 0.72 -6.46
CA LEU A 78 -6.01 1.45 -6.95
C LEU A 78 -5.15 0.56 -7.84
N SER A 79 -4.83 -0.66 -7.40
CA SER A 79 -4.11 -1.62 -8.24
C SER A 79 -4.84 -1.89 -9.57
N PHE A 80 -6.16 -2.04 -9.55
CA PHE A 80 -6.93 -2.36 -10.75
C PHE A 80 -7.08 -1.17 -11.73
N SER A 81 -7.03 0.06 -11.23
CA SER A 81 -7.29 1.27 -12.03
C SER A 81 -6.20 1.56 -13.06
N HIS A 82 -6.57 2.22 -14.16
CA HIS A 82 -5.61 2.77 -15.14
C HIS A 82 -5.04 4.13 -14.72
N GLU A 83 -5.67 4.78 -13.74
CA GLU A 83 -5.23 6.07 -13.20
C GLU A 83 -4.01 5.93 -12.28
N PHE A 84 -3.73 4.72 -11.80
CA PHE A 84 -2.69 4.44 -10.83
C PHE A 84 -1.64 3.48 -11.39
N GLU A 85 -0.39 3.85 -11.19
CA GLU A 85 0.77 3.05 -11.48
C GLU A 85 1.41 2.60 -10.16
N LEU A 86 1.41 1.30 -9.87
CA LEU A 86 2.18 0.75 -8.75
C LEU A 86 3.67 0.77 -9.11
N ILE A 87 4.43 1.68 -8.51
CA ILE A 87 5.85 1.89 -8.84
C ILE A 87 6.80 1.17 -7.88
N SER A 88 6.37 0.88 -6.66
CA SER A 88 7.20 0.22 -5.65
C SER A 88 6.40 -0.43 -4.55
N VAL A 89 7.01 -1.41 -3.89
CA VAL A 89 6.57 -1.91 -2.59
C VAL A 89 7.71 -1.90 -1.59
N ILE A 90 7.35 -1.71 -0.33
CA ILE A 90 8.26 -1.85 0.82
C ILE A 90 7.60 -2.83 1.76
N TYR A 91 8.30 -3.87 2.23
CA TYR A 91 7.70 -4.85 3.13
C TYR A 91 8.70 -5.40 4.13
N ALA A 92 8.22 -5.93 5.24
CA ALA A 92 9.02 -6.64 6.22
C ALA A 92 8.30 -7.90 6.68
N ILE A 93 9.07 -8.97 6.89
CA ILE A 93 8.58 -10.21 7.47
C ILE A 93 8.46 -10.01 8.98
N THR A 94 7.28 -10.27 9.54
CA THR A 94 7.00 -10.12 10.97
C THR A 94 5.69 -10.79 11.34
N ASP A 95 5.61 -11.32 12.56
CA ASP A 95 4.35 -11.74 13.20
C ASP A 95 3.72 -10.61 14.04
N LYS A 96 4.43 -9.49 14.25
CA LYS A 96 3.95 -8.36 15.06
C LYS A 96 2.78 -7.63 14.36
N GLN A 97 1.75 -7.26 15.13
CA GLN A 97 0.62 -6.45 14.67
C GLN A 97 0.97 -4.94 14.63
N VAL A 98 1.90 -4.56 13.75
CA VAL A 98 2.41 -3.17 13.68
C VAL A 98 1.77 -2.31 12.59
N GLU A 99 0.73 -2.79 11.90
CA GLU A 99 0.11 -2.07 10.78
C GLU A 99 -0.40 -0.69 11.20
N CYS A 100 -1.17 -0.63 12.30
CA CYS A 100 -1.73 0.62 12.81
C CYS A 100 -0.64 1.56 13.35
N GLU A 101 0.37 1.01 14.04
CA GLU A 101 1.50 1.81 14.52
C GLU A 101 2.27 2.43 13.34
N LEU A 102 2.53 1.64 12.29
CA LEU A 102 3.19 2.10 11.08
C LEU A 102 2.34 3.15 10.36
N ALA A 103 1.03 2.94 10.23
CA ALA A 103 0.10 3.90 9.63
C ALA A 103 0.09 5.24 10.40
N GLY A 104 -0.01 5.22 11.73
CA GLY A 104 0.00 6.44 12.55
C GLY A 104 1.30 7.24 12.44
N ARG A 105 2.45 6.56 12.35
CA ARG A 105 3.76 7.22 12.13
C ARG A 105 3.86 7.88 10.75
N LEU A 106 3.27 7.27 9.73
CA LEU A 106 3.24 7.84 8.40
C LEU A 106 2.25 9.01 8.32
N GLU A 107 1.08 8.92 8.96
CA GLU A 107 0.07 9.98 8.93
C GLU A 107 0.65 11.37 9.23
N SER A 108 1.42 11.51 10.30
CA SER A 108 2.03 12.79 10.71
C SER A 108 3.07 13.34 9.73
N SER A 109 3.53 12.51 8.80
CA SER A 109 4.63 12.82 7.89
C SER A 109 4.17 13.07 6.45
N PHE A 110 2.89 12.81 6.14
CA PHE A 110 2.31 12.97 4.81
C PHE A 110 1.50 14.26 4.70
N ASN A 111 1.19 14.66 3.46
CA ASN A 111 0.49 15.91 3.21
C ASN A 111 -1.02 15.80 3.41
N ASP A 112 -1.58 14.63 3.15
CA ASP A 112 -3.01 14.36 3.24
C ASP A 112 -3.29 12.86 3.35
N HIS A 113 -4.55 12.47 3.58
CA HIS A 113 -5.00 11.09 3.62
C HIS A 113 -6.45 10.94 3.15
N ILE A 114 -6.82 9.75 2.68
CA ILE A 114 -8.22 9.45 2.34
C ILE A 114 -8.92 8.85 3.57
N ARG A 115 -9.75 9.64 4.25
CA ARG A 115 -10.44 9.21 5.47
C ARG A 115 -11.22 7.89 5.27
N GLY A 116 -11.06 6.97 6.21
CA GLY A 116 -11.69 5.65 6.22
C GLY A 116 -11.08 4.64 5.25
N PHE A 117 -10.05 5.01 4.48
CA PHE A 117 -9.48 4.11 3.48
C PHE A 117 -8.69 2.99 4.15
N GLY A 118 -9.26 1.78 4.14
CA GLY A 118 -8.60 0.58 4.66
C GLY A 118 -8.62 0.47 6.18
N ALA A 119 -9.35 1.35 6.86
CA ALA A 119 -9.48 1.39 8.32
C ALA A 119 -10.83 0.80 8.80
N GLY A 120 -11.35 -0.24 8.13
CA GLY A 120 -12.68 -0.78 8.42
C GLY A 120 -12.78 -1.58 9.71
N ASP A 121 -11.65 -2.12 10.17
CA ASP A 121 -11.50 -3.00 11.33
C ASP A 121 -10.59 -2.40 12.42
N CYS A 122 -10.24 -1.11 12.31
CA CYS A 122 -9.38 -0.41 13.26
C CYS A 122 -9.83 1.04 13.49
N GLY A 123 -9.22 1.72 14.47
CA GLY A 123 -9.50 3.12 14.79
C GLY A 123 -8.69 4.15 14.00
N CYS A 124 -7.90 3.73 13.00
CA CYS A 124 -7.08 4.64 12.20
C CYS A 124 -7.96 5.61 11.41
N SER A 125 -7.48 6.85 11.19
CA SER A 125 -8.13 7.80 10.29
C SER A 125 -8.12 7.30 8.84
N SER A 126 -7.02 6.65 8.44
CA SER A 126 -6.76 6.11 7.11
C SER A 126 -5.56 5.18 7.12
N HIS A 127 -5.48 4.30 6.13
CA HIS A 127 -4.28 3.53 5.76
C HIS A 127 -3.72 3.96 4.40
N LEU A 128 -4.29 5.00 3.76
CA LEU A 128 -3.84 5.57 2.50
C LEU A 128 -3.48 7.05 2.65
N PHE A 129 -2.22 7.37 2.37
CA PHE A 129 -1.62 8.68 2.57
C PHE A 129 -1.10 9.28 1.25
N TYR A 130 -1.18 10.61 1.12
CA TYR A 130 -0.78 11.35 -0.07
C TYR A 130 0.50 12.16 0.15
N SER A 131 1.40 12.11 -0.83
CA SER A 131 2.59 12.94 -0.88
C SER A 131 2.83 13.51 -2.27
N LYS A 132 3.26 14.77 -2.33
CA LYS A 132 3.69 15.41 -3.58
C LYS A 132 5.00 14.82 -4.13
N LYS A 133 5.86 14.28 -3.24
CA LYS A 133 7.17 13.73 -3.58
C LYS A 133 7.21 12.24 -3.27
N ARG A 134 8.08 11.48 -3.95
CA ARG A 134 8.21 10.04 -3.72
C ARG A 134 8.73 9.77 -2.30
N PRO A 135 7.95 9.15 -1.39
CA PRO A 135 8.25 9.16 0.05
C PRO A 135 9.08 7.94 0.50
N LEU A 136 10.08 7.51 -0.29
CA LEU A 136 10.84 6.26 -0.01
C LEU A 136 11.60 6.32 1.32
N ILE A 137 12.31 7.43 1.59
CA ILE A 137 13.12 7.58 2.80
C ILE A 137 12.21 7.59 4.03
N LEU A 138 11.16 8.41 3.99
CA LEU A 138 10.15 8.53 5.04
C LEU A 138 9.54 7.16 5.39
N ILE A 139 9.14 6.35 4.39
CA ILE A 139 8.59 5.02 4.67
C ILE A 139 9.65 4.11 5.30
N LYS A 140 10.88 4.10 4.79
CA LYS A 140 11.96 3.29 5.38
C LYS A 140 12.23 3.66 6.84
N ASP A 141 12.23 4.95 7.15
CA ASP A 141 12.44 5.45 8.51
C ASP A 141 11.29 5.00 9.44
N ALA A 142 10.05 5.00 8.95
CA ALA A 142 8.92 4.48 9.71
C ALA A 142 9.02 2.97 9.99
N PHE A 143 9.50 2.17 9.03
CA PHE A 143 9.80 0.75 9.26
C PHE A 143 10.93 0.55 10.29
N ASN A 144 11.99 1.36 10.22
CA ASN A 144 13.08 1.30 11.19
C ASN A 144 12.60 1.69 12.59
N ALA A 145 11.72 2.68 12.71
CA ALA A 145 11.17 3.14 13.98
C ALA A 145 10.29 2.08 14.69
N VAL A 146 9.75 1.11 13.95
CA VAL A 146 9.04 -0.06 14.49
C VAL A 146 9.93 -1.31 14.55
N GLU A 147 11.26 -1.13 14.49
CA GLU A 147 12.29 -2.17 14.56
C GLU A 147 12.20 -3.24 13.46
N LEU A 148 11.71 -2.86 12.27
CA LEU A 148 11.57 -3.77 11.14
C LEU A 148 12.56 -3.46 10.03
N LYS A 149 13.37 -4.47 9.67
CA LYS A 149 14.23 -4.42 8.49
C LYS A 149 13.39 -4.63 7.23
N SER A 150 13.11 -3.53 6.53
CA SER A 150 12.32 -3.56 5.30
C SER A 150 13.14 -3.96 4.06
N LYS A 151 12.47 -4.62 3.12
CA LYS A 151 12.91 -4.87 1.75
C LYS A 151 12.15 -3.92 0.83
N VAL A 152 12.86 -3.31 -0.12
CA VAL A 152 12.28 -2.39 -1.11
C VAL A 152 12.37 -3.04 -2.48
N VAL A 153 11.27 -3.03 -3.22
CA VAL A 153 11.19 -3.47 -4.61
C VAL A 153 10.67 -2.32 -5.45
N HIS A 154 11.43 -1.97 -6.49
CA HIS A 154 11.02 -0.98 -7.50
C HIS A 154 10.62 -1.72 -8.76
N PHE A 155 9.46 -1.41 -9.33
CA PHE A 155 9.02 -2.04 -10.57
C PHE A 155 9.51 -1.30 -11.80
N VAL A 156 9.75 -2.05 -12.87
CA VAL A 156 9.87 -1.52 -14.24
C VAL A 156 8.49 -1.24 -14.82
#